data_AF-A0A519ZIK2-F1
#
_entry.id   AF-A0A519ZIK2-F1
#
_cell.length_a   1.000
_cell.length_b   1.000
_cell.length_c   1.000
_cell.angle_alpha   90.00
_cell.angle_beta   90.00
_cell.angle_gamma   90.00
#
_symmetry.space_group_name_H-M   'P 1'
#
loop_
_entity.id
_entity.type
_entity.pdbx_description
1 polymer ?
#
loop_
_entity_poly.entity_id
_entity_poly.type
_entity_poly.pdbx_seq_one_letter_code
_entity_poly.pdbx_strand_id
1 'polypeptide(L)'
;MREETKNSGVTITILEPGVTDTDFFHKADMERAKLVAEGPKANPADVAKDGYEALLAGKDKVISGFLNKVQGALRNVLPDSIAATIMHKQGEPVDSDESAR
;
A
#
# COMPACT_ATOMS: atom_id res chain seq x y z
N MET A 1 4.11 20.38 -3.00
CA MET A 1 2.76 20.16 -3.56
C MET A 1 1.70 21.13 -3.02
N ARG A 2 1.26 21.05 -1.75
CA ARG A 2 0.11 21.86 -1.30
C ARG A 2 0.35 23.37 -1.32
N GLU A 3 1.55 23.80 -0.96
CA GLU A 3 1.95 25.20 -1.09
C GLU A 3 2.02 25.65 -2.56
N GLU A 4 2.40 24.77 -3.47
CA GLU A 4 2.47 25.07 -4.91
C GLU A 4 1.08 25.23 -5.54
N THR A 5 0.04 24.61 -4.98
CA THR A 5 -1.33 24.64 -5.56
C THR A 5 -2.29 25.65 -4.91
N LYS A 6 -1.89 26.37 -3.85
CA LYS A 6 -2.77 27.23 -3.00
C LYS A 6 -3.70 28.19 -3.76
N ASN A 7 -3.31 28.68 -4.94
CA ASN A 7 -4.08 29.65 -5.73
C ASN A 7 -4.40 29.15 -7.15
N SER A 8 -4.23 27.85 -7.41
CA SER A 8 -4.38 27.27 -8.75
C SER A 8 -5.79 26.73 -9.05
N GLY A 9 -6.61 26.54 -8.01
CA GLY A 9 -7.87 25.80 -8.11
C GLY A 9 -7.68 24.27 -8.26
N VAL A 10 -6.44 23.77 -8.20
CA VAL A 10 -6.10 22.35 -8.29
C VAL A 10 -6.02 21.73 -6.90
N THR A 11 -6.75 20.64 -6.68
CA THR A 11 -6.65 19.79 -5.49
C THR A 11 -5.82 18.56 -5.79
N ILE A 12 -4.86 18.26 -4.91
CA ILE A 12 -4.03 17.05 -4.98
C ILE A 12 -4.13 16.28 -3.67
N THR A 13 -4.39 14.99 -3.78
CA THR A 13 -4.45 14.04 -2.66
C THR A 13 -3.58 12.83 -2.95
N ILE A 14 -2.78 12.40 -1.96
CA ILE A 14 -1.94 11.22 -2.06
C ILE A 14 -2.74 10.00 -1.54
N LEU A 15 -3.00 9.03 -2.42
CA LEU A 15 -3.60 7.75 -2.04
C LEU A 15 -2.48 6.74 -1.73
N GLU A 16 -2.46 6.22 -0.51
CA GLU A 16 -1.46 5.27 0.00
C GLU A 16 -2.14 3.91 0.28
N PRO A 17 -2.34 3.05 -0.75
CA PRO A 17 -2.97 1.76 -0.56
C PRO A 17 -1.99 0.72 0.00
N GLY A 18 -2.53 -0.28 0.70
CA GLY A 18 -1.82 -1.55 0.96
C GLY A 18 -1.95 -2.52 -0.21
N VAL A 19 -1.71 -3.81 0.04
CA VAL A 19 -1.94 -4.85 -0.97
C VAL A 19 -3.39 -4.80 -1.43
N THR A 20 -3.57 -4.58 -2.73
CA THR A 20 -4.88 -4.40 -3.37
C THR A 20 -5.01 -5.41 -4.49
N ASP A 21 -6.17 -6.04 -4.60
CA ASP A 21 -6.42 -7.14 -5.56
C ASP A 21 -6.55 -6.62 -7.00
N THR A 22 -5.41 -6.25 -7.58
CA THR A 22 -5.27 -5.75 -8.95
C THR A 22 -4.27 -6.62 -9.71
N ASP A 23 -4.22 -6.43 -11.02
CA ASP A 23 -3.26 -7.09 -11.92
C ASP A 23 -1.80 -6.63 -11.71
N PHE A 24 -1.53 -5.76 -10.74
CA PHE A 24 -0.19 -5.26 -10.44
C PHE A 24 0.78 -6.38 -10.05
N PHE A 25 0.40 -7.24 -9.10
CA PHE A 25 1.32 -8.26 -8.57
C PHE A 25 1.57 -9.40 -9.55
N HIS A 26 0.59 -9.69 -10.41
CA HIS A 26 0.78 -10.59 -11.55
C HIS A 26 1.82 -10.03 -12.52
N LYS A 27 1.65 -8.78 -12.96
CA LYS A 27 2.59 -8.11 -13.87
C LYS A 27 3.98 -7.88 -13.29
N ALA A 28 4.07 -7.74 -11.97
CA ALA A 28 5.33 -7.56 -11.26
C ALA A 28 6.04 -8.88 -10.95
N ASP A 29 5.47 -10.04 -11.30
CA ASP A 29 5.96 -11.38 -10.92
C ASP A 29 6.12 -11.53 -9.39
N MET A 30 5.13 -11.03 -8.65
CA MET A 30 5.12 -10.96 -7.19
C MET A 30 3.99 -11.78 -6.54
N GLU A 31 3.25 -12.56 -7.32
CA GLU A 31 2.10 -13.34 -6.80
C GLU A 31 2.52 -14.34 -5.72
N ARG A 32 3.77 -14.82 -5.76
CA ARG A 32 4.33 -15.76 -4.78
C ARG A 32 4.79 -15.08 -3.50
N ALA A 33 4.96 -13.76 -3.45
CA ALA A 33 5.41 -13.07 -2.25
C ALA A 33 4.41 -13.32 -1.09
N LYS A 34 4.89 -13.70 0.10
CA LYS A 34 4.05 -14.05 1.26
C LYS A 34 2.96 -13.02 1.55
N LEU A 35 3.31 -11.73 1.50
CA LEU A 35 2.34 -10.63 1.72
C LEU A 35 1.20 -10.59 0.69
N VAL A 36 1.43 -11.08 -0.53
CA VAL A 36 0.45 -11.12 -1.62
C VAL A 36 -0.33 -12.44 -1.63
N ALA A 37 0.37 -13.56 -1.43
CA ALA A 37 -0.20 -14.90 -1.51
C ALA A 37 -1.04 -15.27 -0.28
N GLU A 38 -0.60 -14.88 0.92
CA GLU A 38 -1.21 -15.26 2.21
C GLU A 38 -1.88 -14.07 2.92
N GLY A 39 -1.48 -12.85 2.55
CA GLY A 39 -1.97 -11.62 3.17
C GLY A 39 -3.37 -11.22 2.71
N PRO A 40 -4.12 -10.46 3.53
CA PRO A 40 -5.39 -9.90 3.10
C PRO A 40 -5.17 -8.89 1.97
N LYS A 41 -5.98 -9.00 0.91
CA LYS A 41 -6.02 -8.04 -0.19
C LYS A 41 -7.23 -7.12 -0.06
N ALA A 42 -7.03 -5.83 -0.27
CA ALA A 42 -8.13 -4.87 -0.34
C ALA A 42 -8.88 -4.99 -1.67
N ASN A 43 -10.20 -4.77 -1.65
CA ASN A 43 -11.00 -4.61 -2.86
C ASN A 43 -10.61 -3.29 -3.56
N PRO A 44 -10.23 -3.31 -4.86
CA PRO A 44 -9.86 -2.10 -5.60
C PRO A 44 -10.94 -1.02 -5.61
N ALA A 45 -12.22 -1.40 -5.63
CA ALA A 45 -13.34 -0.44 -5.64
C ALA A 45 -13.39 0.37 -4.34
N ASP A 46 -13.13 -0.27 -3.20
CA ASP A 46 -13.09 0.40 -1.89
C ASP A 46 -11.87 1.32 -1.80
N VAL A 47 -10.71 0.88 -2.31
CA VAL A 47 -9.49 1.71 -2.36
C VAL A 47 -9.69 2.96 -3.23
N ALA A 48 -10.31 2.80 -4.40
CA ALA A 48 -10.62 3.92 -5.28
C ALA A 48 -11.63 4.88 -4.63
N LYS A 49 -12.66 4.33 -3.96
CA LYS A 49 -13.65 5.12 -3.23
C LYS A 49 -13.01 5.95 -2.11
N ASP A 50 -12.15 5.35 -1.28
CA ASP A 50 -11.40 6.05 -0.24
C ASP A 50 -10.59 7.23 -0.80
N GLY A 51 -9.90 7.02 -1.93
CA GLY A 51 -9.13 8.07 -2.62
C GLY A 51 -10.02 9.19 -3.15
N TYR A 52 -11.14 8.85 -3.78
CA TYR A 52 -12.08 9.81 -4.35
C TYR A 52 -12.74 10.67 -3.27
N GLU A 53 -13.22 10.05 -2.18
CA GLU A 53 -13.82 10.77 -1.06
C GLU A 53 -12.80 11.68 -0.36
N ALA A 54 -11.55 11.24 -0.22
CA ALA A 54 -10.48 12.07 0.34
C ALA A 54 -10.16 13.28 -0.55
N LEU A 55 -10.13 13.08 -1.87
CA LEU A 55 -9.94 14.14 -2.85
C LEU A 55 -11.05 15.20 -2.75
N LEU A 56 -12.32 14.76 -2.74
CA LEU A 56 -13.47 15.67 -2.61
C LEU A 56 -13.50 16.41 -1.28
N ALA A 57 -13.01 15.79 -0.20
CA ALA A 57 -12.87 16.41 1.10
C ALA A 57 -11.65 17.33 1.24
N GLY A 58 -10.85 17.50 0.17
CA GLY A 58 -9.64 18.34 0.18
C GLY A 58 -8.52 17.79 1.06
N LYS A 59 -8.54 16.48 1.37
CA LYS A 59 -7.55 15.87 2.26
C LYS A 59 -6.20 15.76 1.60
N ASP A 60 -5.17 15.84 2.43
CA ASP A 60 -3.80 15.82 1.97
C ASP A 60 -3.36 14.47 1.43
N LYS A 61 -3.71 13.45 2.19
CA LYS A 61 -3.40 12.06 1.95
C LYS A 61 -4.45 11.18 2.59
N VAL A 62 -4.56 9.97 2.10
CA VAL A 62 -5.38 8.92 2.68
C VAL A 62 -4.66 7.59 2.55
N ILE A 63 -4.50 6.90 3.68
CA ILE A 63 -4.14 5.49 3.70
C ILE A 63 -5.45 4.72 3.61
N SER A 64 -5.62 3.89 2.58
CA SER A 64 -6.87 3.14 2.39
C SER A 64 -6.91 1.88 3.25
N GLY A 65 -8.04 1.62 3.91
CA GLY A 65 -8.25 0.47 4.79
C GLY A 65 -7.71 0.64 6.22
N PHE A 66 -8.47 0.12 7.20
CA PHE A 66 -8.15 0.25 8.63
C PHE A 66 -6.87 -0.48 9.02
N LEU A 67 -6.66 -1.71 8.53
CA LEU A 67 -5.46 -2.48 8.84
C LEU A 67 -4.19 -1.81 8.27
N ASN A 68 -4.26 -1.21 7.09
CA ASN A 68 -3.13 -0.49 6.50
C ASN A 68 -2.78 0.77 7.30
N LYS A 69 -3.78 1.49 7.83
CA LYS A 69 -3.55 2.64 8.73
C LYS A 69 -2.81 2.22 9.99
N VAL A 70 -3.23 1.12 10.62
CA VAL A 70 -2.60 0.59 11.85
C VAL A 70 -1.18 0.11 11.57
N GLN A 71 -0.96 -0.63 10.48
CA GLN A 71 0.39 -1.07 10.08
C GLN A 71 1.32 0.11 9.75
N GLY A 72 0.82 1.13 9.04
CA GLY A 72 1.58 2.34 8.73
C GLY A 72 1.97 3.12 9.99
N ALA A 73 1.06 3.26 10.96
CA ALA A 73 1.36 3.90 12.23
C ALA A 73 2.43 3.15 13.04
N LEU A 74 2.36 1.81 13.07
CA LEU A 74 3.32 0.99 13.79
C LEU A 74 4.73 1.08 13.18
N ARG A 75 4.84 1.14 11.84
CA ARG A 75 6.13 1.28 11.15
C ARG A 75 6.87 2.57 11.50
N ASN A 76 6.16 3.65 11.79
CA ASN A 76 6.77 4.93 12.18
C ASN A 76 7.39 4.91 13.59
N VAL A 77 7.10 3.88 14.39
CA VAL A 77 7.61 3.74 15.77
C VAL A 77 8.70 2.67 15.85
N LEU A 78 8.74 1.73 14.90
CA LEU A 78 9.75 0.68 14.86
C LEU A 78 11.08 1.23 14.32
N PRO A 79 12.23 0.77 14.84
CA PRO A 79 13.53 1.02 14.22
C PRO A 79 13.58 0.51 12.78
N ASP A 80 14.26 1.25 11.90
CA ASP A 80 14.36 0.95 10.47
C ASP A 80 14.87 -0.47 10.18
N SER A 81 15.82 -0.97 10.97
CA SER A 81 16.37 -2.33 10.83
C SER A 81 15.31 -3.42 11.05
N ILE A 82 14.38 -3.21 11.97
CA ILE A 82 13.28 -4.14 12.24
C ILE A 82 12.25 -4.04 11.13
N ALA A 83 11.87 -2.83 10.72
CA ALA A 83 10.96 -2.61 9.61
C ALA A 83 11.47 -3.26 8.31
N ALA A 84 12.76 -3.10 8.00
CA ALA A 84 13.42 -3.73 6.85
C ALA A 84 13.40 -5.26 6.93
N THR A 85 13.67 -5.82 8.11
CA THR A 85 13.63 -7.29 8.32
C THR A 85 12.22 -7.85 8.09
N ILE A 86 11.19 -7.16 8.59
CA ILE A 86 9.79 -7.55 8.37
C ILE A 86 9.44 -7.49 6.88
N MET A 87 9.82 -6.40 6.21
CA MET A 87 9.58 -6.22 4.76
C MET A 87 10.26 -7.31 3.94
N HIS A 88 11.51 -7.66 4.28
CA HIS A 88 12.24 -8.72 3.61
C HIS A 88 11.49 -10.05 3.73
N LYS A 89 11.11 -10.46 4.95
CA LYS A 89 10.35 -11.70 5.18
C LYS A 89 8.99 -11.71 4.47
N GLN A 90 8.33 -10.56 4.37
CA GLN A 90 7.04 -10.43 3.68
C GLN A 90 7.16 -10.54 2.16
N GLY A 91 8.32 -10.18 1.59
CA GLY A 91 8.61 -10.28 0.16
C GLY A 91 9.10 -11.66 -0.30
N GLU A 92 9.47 -12.56 0.61
CA GLU A 92 9.89 -13.91 0.27
C GLU A 92 8.75 -14.72 -0.38
N PRO A 93 9.07 -15.68 -1.26
CA PRO A 93 8.07 -16.58 -1.83
C PRO A 93 7.48 -17.54 -0.79
N VAL A 94 6.24 -17.98 -0.99
CA VAL A 94 5.54 -18.95 -0.11
C VAL A 94 6.13 -20.36 -0.16
N ASP A 95 6.66 -20.82 -1.30
CA ASP A 95 7.45 -22.06 -1.37
C ASP A 95 8.91 -21.73 -1.65
N SER A 96 9.80 -22.25 -0.81
CA SER A 96 11.25 -22.14 -0.93
C SER A 96 11.86 -23.13 -1.95
N ASP A 97 11.06 -23.75 -2.81
CA ASP A 97 11.59 -24.71 -3.78
C ASP A 97 12.32 -24.00 -4.92
N GLU A 98 13.64 -24.16 -4.89
CA GLU A 98 14.64 -23.66 -5.84
C GLU A 98 14.51 -24.29 -7.25
N SER A 99 13.49 -25.12 -7.49
CA SER A 99 13.30 -25.88 -8.73
C SER A 99 12.55 -25.13 -9.85
N ALA A 100 12.09 -23.90 -9.57
CA ALA A 100 11.32 -23.08 -10.52
C ALA A 100 12.10 -21.87 -11.06
N ARG A 101 13.44 -21.95 -11.14
CA ARG A 101 14.27 -21.02 -11.91
C ARG A 101 14.59 -21.58 -13.29
#